data_AF-A0A060ZSW2-F1
#
_entry.id   AF-A0A060ZSW2-F1
#
_cell.length_a   1.000
_cell.length_b   1.000
_cell.length_c   1.000
_cell.angle_alpha   90.00
_cell.angle_beta   90.00
_cell.angle_gamma   90.00
#
_symmetry.space_group_name_H-M   'P 1'
#
loop_
_entity.id
_entity.type
_entity.pdbx_description
1 polymer ?
#
loop_
_entity_poly.entity_id
_entity_poly.type
_entity_poly.pdbx_seq_one_letter_code
_entity_poly.pdbx_strand_id
1 'polypeptide(L)'
;SSSRSQCVKAGTEEKLVQHLLHSFAMGDSSFITIFLATYRSFTSTKRVLDILMDRLQHPPGESTKSQIRQPFNRAVCMVFSMWLSEYPEDFRILGEPGLLLRLAPLLPSDPSGTEIRGRLLRLAQELSEQALLPDSSSGHYTLWVYDSQPEVL
;
A
#
# COMPACT_ATOMS: atom_id res chain seq x y z
N SER A 1 30.82 -14.23 13.92
CA SER A 1 30.74 -14.09 12.46
C SER A 1 30.40 -12.64 12.14
N SER A 2 31.24 -11.94 11.38
CA SER A 2 30.94 -10.55 10.98
C SER A 2 29.90 -10.60 9.86
N SER A 3 28.63 -10.30 10.19
CA SER A 3 27.56 -10.12 9.21
C SER A 3 27.86 -8.86 8.42
N ARG A 4 28.35 -9.02 7.18
CA ARG A 4 28.61 -7.91 6.27
C ARG A 4 27.26 -7.39 5.78
N SER A 5 26.73 -6.34 6.43
CA SER A 5 25.49 -5.68 6.00
C SER A 5 25.70 -5.11 4.59
N GLN A 6 25.03 -5.67 3.58
CA GLN A 6 25.08 -5.15 2.22
C GLN A 6 24.18 -3.90 2.16
N CYS A 7 24.78 -2.73 2.36
CA CYS A 7 24.07 -1.46 2.24
C CYS A 7 23.85 -1.10 0.77
N VAL A 8 22.59 -0.86 0.38
CA VAL A 8 22.24 -0.31 -0.93
C VAL A 8 22.69 1.15 -1.00
N LYS A 9 23.62 1.45 -1.90
CA LYS A 9 24.15 2.82 -2.08
C LYS A 9 23.30 3.67 -3.03
N ALA A 10 22.85 3.07 -4.13
CA ALA A 10 21.98 3.68 -5.13
C ALA A 10 21.36 2.60 -6.01
N GLY A 11 20.21 2.90 -6.62
CA GLY A 11 19.53 2.02 -7.57
C GLY A 11 18.50 2.82 -8.38
N THR A 12 18.00 2.24 -9.47
CA THR A 12 16.78 2.76 -10.06
C THR A 12 15.62 2.52 -9.10
N GLU A 13 14.55 3.29 -9.25
CA GLU A 13 13.34 3.12 -8.46
C GLU A 13 12.86 1.66 -8.43
N GLU A 14 12.80 1.01 -9.59
CA GLU A 14 12.39 -0.40 -9.71
C GLU A 14 13.30 -1.33 -8.91
N LYS A 15 14.62 -1.09 -8.96
CA LYS A 15 15.59 -1.90 -8.22
C LYS A 15 15.45 -1.72 -6.71
N LEU A 16 15.14 -0.50 -6.24
CA LEU A 16 14.90 -0.25 -4.82
C LEU A 16 13.63 -0.98 -4.34
N VAL A 17 12.55 -0.93 -5.12
CA VAL A 17 11.30 -1.64 -4.78
C VAL A 17 11.49 -3.16 -4.83
N GLN A 18 12.19 -3.69 -5.84
CA GLN A 18 12.51 -5.12 -5.91
C GLN A 18 13.41 -5.57 -4.75
N HIS A 19 14.31 -4.68 -4.30
CA HIS A 19 15.18 -4.97 -3.16
C HIS A 19 14.41 -5.05 -1.84
N LEU A 20 13.26 -4.39 -1.71
CA LEU A 20 12.43 -4.38 -0.49
C LEU A 20 12.11 -5.79 0.02
N LEU A 21 11.73 -6.70 -0.88
CA LEU A 21 11.44 -8.11 -0.53
C LEU A 21 12.71 -8.96 -0.37
N HIS A 22 13.84 -8.50 -0.92
CA HIS A 22 15.12 -9.20 -0.85
C HIS A 22 15.88 -8.88 0.45
N SER A 23 15.87 -7.63 0.93
CA SER A 23 16.57 -7.20 2.14
C SER A 23 16.13 -7.99 3.37
N PHE A 24 14.83 -8.33 3.45
CA PHE A 24 14.32 -9.15 4.54
C PHE A 24 14.97 -10.54 4.57
N ALA A 25 15.15 -11.18 3.41
CA ALA A 25 15.82 -12.47 3.32
C ALA A 25 17.30 -12.39 3.75
N MET A 26 17.90 -11.20 3.69
CA MET A 26 19.25 -10.90 4.14
C MET A 26 19.32 -10.42 5.60
N GLY A 27 18.18 -10.35 6.30
CA GLY A 27 18.11 -9.89 7.69
C GLY A 27 18.22 -8.38 7.87
N ASP A 28 18.12 -7.60 6.80
CA ASP A 28 18.15 -6.13 6.87
C ASP A 28 16.73 -5.56 6.91
N SER A 29 16.17 -5.52 8.12
CA SER A 29 14.87 -4.88 8.37
C SER A 29 14.95 -3.35 8.28
N SER A 30 16.13 -2.76 8.43
CA SER A 30 16.31 -1.31 8.42
C SER A 30 16.01 -0.72 7.05
N PHE A 31 16.35 -1.44 5.96
CA PHE A 31 16.00 -1.03 4.62
C PHE A 31 14.48 -0.88 4.43
N ILE A 32 13.68 -1.80 4.97
CA ILE A 32 12.22 -1.74 4.86
C ILE A 32 11.69 -0.47 5.54
N THR A 33 12.13 -0.21 6.77
CA THR A 33 11.71 0.98 7.53
C THR A 33 12.12 2.26 6.83
N ILE A 34 13.38 2.36 6.37
CA ILE A 34 13.89 3.54 5.67
C ILE A 34 13.14 3.75 4.35
N PHE A 35 12.93 2.69 3.57
CA PHE A 35 12.22 2.75 2.30
C PHE A 35 10.78 3.24 2.51
N LEU A 36 10.01 2.60 3.41
CA LEU A 36 8.62 2.98 3.67
C LEU A 36 8.49 4.42 4.20
N ALA A 37 9.47 4.90 4.97
CA ALA A 37 9.50 6.28 5.45
C ALA A 37 9.80 7.33 4.37
N THR A 38 10.50 6.97 3.29
CA THR A 38 11.12 7.97 2.39
C THR A 38 10.74 7.84 0.91
N TYR A 39 10.13 6.72 0.49
CA TYR A 39 9.92 6.43 -0.93
C TYR A 39 9.12 7.50 -1.68
N ARG A 40 8.21 8.20 -1.00
CA ARG A 40 7.36 9.26 -1.57
C ARG A 40 8.16 10.45 -2.13
N SER A 41 9.41 10.60 -1.74
CA SER A 41 10.31 11.63 -2.31
C SER A 41 10.77 11.32 -3.74
N PHE A 42 10.65 10.07 -4.18
CA PHE A 42 11.15 9.63 -5.49
C PHE A 42 10.18 8.73 -6.28
N THR A 43 9.08 8.27 -5.68
CA THR A 43 8.04 7.50 -6.39
C THR A 43 6.66 7.62 -5.70
N SER A 44 5.63 6.98 -6.25
CA SER A 44 4.26 6.97 -5.75
C SER A 44 3.84 5.60 -5.19
N THR A 45 2.86 5.59 -4.28
CA THR A 45 2.26 4.35 -3.76
C THR A 45 1.84 3.41 -4.87
N LYS A 46 1.16 3.94 -5.91
CA LYS A 46 0.68 3.17 -7.07
C LYS A 46 1.83 2.44 -7.76
N ARG A 47 2.92 3.16 -8.03
CA ARG A 47 4.07 2.61 -8.73
C ARG A 47 4.80 1.54 -7.91
N VAL A 48 4.95 1.75 -6.61
CA VAL A 48 5.50 0.72 -5.69
C VAL A 48 4.62 -0.54 -5.71
N LEU A 49 3.29 -0.37 -5.61
CA LEU A 49 2.36 -1.50 -5.64
C LEU A 49 2.37 -2.24 -6.98
N ASP A 50 2.46 -1.53 -8.11
CA ASP A 50 2.56 -2.17 -9.44
C ASP A 50 3.78 -3.10 -9.53
N ILE A 51 4.95 -2.64 -9.06
CA ILE A 51 6.18 -3.44 -9.07
C ILE A 51 6.07 -4.63 -8.10
N LEU A 52 5.53 -4.42 -6.90
CA LEU A 52 5.34 -5.49 -5.93
C LEU A 52 4.33 -6.55 -6.44
N MET A 53 3.24 -6.11 -7.06
CA MET A 53 2.23 -7.01 -7.63
C MET A 53 2.80 -7.87 -8.77
N ASP A 54 3.61 -7.30 -9.66
CA ASP A 54 4.33 -8.06 -10.68
C ASP A 54 5.21 -9.15 -10.04
N ARG A 55 5.93 -8.78 -8.97
CA ARG A 55 6.79 -9.72 -8.26
C ARG A 55 6.01 -10.81 -7.52
N LEU A 56 4.82 -10.50 -7.01
CA LEU A 56 3.93 -11.49 -6.37
C LEU A 56 3.29 -12.44 -7.37
N GLN A 57 3.04 -12.00 -8.60
CA GLN A 57 2.56 -12.86 -9.70
C GLN A 57 3.63 -13.82 -10.21
N HIS A 58 4.91 -13.44 -10.10
CA HIS A 58 6.06 -14.26 -10.49
C HIS A 58 6.98 -14.56 -9.30
N PRO A 59 6.48 -15.22 -8.24
CA PRO A 59 7.21 -15.24 -7.01
C PRO A 59 8.25 -16.39 -7.09
N PRO A 60 9.36 -16.39 -6.32
CA PRO A 60 10.45 -17.38 -6.47
C PRO A 60 10.13 -18.79 -5.96
N GLY A 61 10.47 -19.83 -6.75
CA GLY A 61 10.36 -21.24 -6.37
C GLY A 61 9.06 -21.93 -6.81
N GLU A 62 9.17 -23.19 -7.22
CA GLU A 62 8.07 -23.93 -7.86
C GLU A 62 6.91 -24.28 -6.91
N SER A 63 7.16 -24.35 -5.60
CA SER A 63 6.15 -24.71 -4.60
C SER A 63 6.10 -23.73 -3.43
N THR A 64 4.93 -23.64 -2.79
CA THR A 64 4.68 -22.82 -1.58
C THR A 64 5.59 -23.21 -0.40
N LYS A 65 6.11 -24.44 -0.39
CA LYS A 65 6.98 -24.98 0.67
C LYS A 65 8.48 -24.87 0.34
N SER A 66 8.84 -24.34 -0.82
CA SER A 66 10.24 -24.22 -1.23
C SER A 66 11.05 -23.32 -0.27
N GLN A 67 12.32 -23.67 -0.07
CA GLN A 67 13.26 -22.97 0.81
C GLN A 67 13.44 -21.49 0.43
N ILE A 68 13.22 -21.14 -0.84
CA ILE A 68 13.31 -19.74 -1.34
C ILE A 68 11.95 -19.02 -1.30
N ARG A 69 10.85 -19.76 -1.36
CA ARG A 69 9.48 -19.23 -1.32
C ARG A 69 9.09 -18.77 0.08
N GLN A 70 9.47 -19.53 1.10
CA GLN A 70 9.10 -19.25 2.49
C GLN A 70 9.67 -17.91 3.00
N PRO A 71 10.97 -17.60 2.83
CA PRO A 71 11.51 -16.28 3.16
C PRO A 71 10.85 -15.14 2.38
N PHE A 72 10.56 -15.36 1.09
CA PHE A 72 9.86 -14.38 0.26
C PHE A 72 8.47 -14.06 0.80
N ASN A 73 7.66 -15.07 1.13
CA ASN A 73 6.32 -14.86 1.70
C ASN A 73 6.38 -14.12 3.04
N ARG A 74 7.36 -14.45 3.90
CA ARG A 74 7.57 -13.70 5.15
C ARG A 74 7.94 -12.24 4.91
N ALA A 75 8.79 -11.97 3.92
CA ALA A 75 9.16 -10.59 3.53
C ALA A 75 7.93 -9.81 3.08
N VAL A 76 7.10 -10.40 2.22
CA VAL A 76 5.84 -9.82 1.74
C VAL A 76 4.95 -9.48 2.92
N CYS A 77 4.73 -10.44 3.84
CA CYS A 77 3.89 -10.21 5.00
C CYS A 77 4.45 -9.10 5.89
N MET A 78 5.76 -9.08 6.17
CA MET A 78 6.37 -8.02 6.99
C MET A 78 6.22 -6.63 6.34
N VAL A 79 6.52 -6.51 5.05
CA VAL A 79 6.43 -5.25 4.32
C VAL A 79 5.00 -4.71 4.36
N PHE A 80 4.00 -5.52 4.01
CA PHE A 80 2.61 -5.05 4.00
C PHE A 80 2.06 -4.83 5.40
N SER A 81 2.40 -5.67 6.38
CA SER A 81 1.98 -5.45 7.78
C SER A 81 2.54 -4.14 8.32
N MET A 82 3.81 -3.84 8.08
CA MET A 82 4.44 -2.58 8.50
C MET A 82 3.84 -1.40 7.75
N TRP A 83 3.70 -1.49 6.43
CA TRP A 83 3.18 -0.41 5.61
C TRP A 83 1.75 -0.02 5.99
N LEU A 84 0.86 -1.01 6.15
CA LEU A 84 -0.53 -0.77 6.56
C LEU A 84 -0.67 -0.29 8.01
N SER A 85 0.34 -0.47 8.85
CA SER A 85 0.30 -0.06 10.27
C SER A 85 0.89 1.32 10.47
N GLU A 86 2.07 1.57 9.90
CA GLU A 86 2.82 2.80 10.10
C GLU A 86 2.42 3.91 9.12
N TYR A 87 1.94 3.55 7.92
CA TYR A 87 1.58 4.50 6.88
C TYR A 87 0.26 4.16 6.16
N PRO A 88 -0.85 3.97 6.89
CA PRO A 88 -2.14 3.61 6.28
C PRO A 88 -2.69 4.68 5.33
N GLU A 89 -2.30 5.95 5.50
CA GLU A 89 -2.66 7.08 4.65
C GLU A 89 -2.23 6.89 3.19
N ASP A 90 -1.17 6.14 2.92
CA ASP A 90 -0.71 5.89 1.54
C ASP A 90 -1.77 5.20 0.68
N PHE A 91 -2.47 4.26 1.29
CA PHE A 91 -3.55 3.51 0.66
C PHE A 91 -4.82 4.35 0.55
N ARG A 92 -5.05 5.26 1.50
CA ARG A 92 -6.20 6.16 1.48
C ARG A 92 -6.07 7.24 0.41
N ILE A 93 -4.90 7.89 0.36
CA ILE A 93 -4.56 8.90 -0.65
C ILE A 93 -4.55 8.29 -2.05
N LEU A 94 -4.11 7.03 -2.18
CA LEU A 94 -4.19 6.30 -3.45
C LEU A 94 -5.61 6.23 -3.99
N GLY A 95 -6.63 6.05 -3.12
CA GLY A 95 -8.03 6.14 -3.51
C GLY A 95 -8.52 5.08 -4.51
N GLU A 96 -7.79 3.96 -4.67
CA GLU A 96 -8.01 2.97 -5.73
C GLU A 96 -8.47 1.62 -5.15
N PRO A 97 -9.77 1.46 -4.82
CA PRO A 97 -10.29 0.21 -4.23
C PRO A 97 -10.07 -1.00 -5.16
N GLY A 98 -10.20 -0.81 -6.48
CA GLY A 98 -9.96 -1.86 -7.46
C GLY A 98 -8.53 -2.43 -7.46
N LEU A 99 -7.54 -1.59 -7.14
CA LEU A 99 -6.15 -2.03 -7.01
C LEU A 99 -5.98 -2.91 -5.76
N LEU A 100 -6.55 -2.51 -4.63
CA LEU A 100 -6.50 -3.28 -3.39
C LEU A 100 -7.19 -4.65 -3.53
N LEU A 101 -8.31 -4.72 -4.25
CA LEU A 101 -9.01 -5.97 -4.57
C LEU A 101 -8.15 -6.90 -5.44
N ARG A 102 -7.37 -6.36 -6.38
CA ARG A 102 -6.44 -7.15 -7.21
C ARG A 102 -5.19 -7.59 -6.45
N LEU A 103 -4.74 -6.82 -5.46
CA LEU A 103 -3.60 -7.16 -4.61
C LEU A 103 -3.92 -8.26 -3.60
N ALA A 104 -5.10 -8.21 -2.97
CA ALA A 104 -5.56 -9.16 -1.96
C ALA A 104 -5.34 -10.66 -2.27
N PRO A 105 -5.69 -11.18 -3.47
CA PRO A 105 -5.47 -12.59 -3.81
C PRO A 105 -4.00 -12.96 -4.05
N LEU A 106 -3.11 -11.98 -4.25
CA LEU A 106 -1.68 -12.22 -4.49
C LEU A 106 -0.89 -12.46 -3.19
N LEU A 107 -1.48 -12.14 -2.04
CA LEU A 107 -0.84 -12.34 -0.74
C LEU A 107 -0.72 -13.83 -0.36
N PRO A 108 0.32 -14.20 0.41
CA PRO A 108 0.48 -15.56 0.91
C PRO A 108 -0.79 -16.10 1.59
N SER A 109 -1.00 -17.42 1.48
CA SER A 109 -2.16 -18.10 2.08
C SER A 109 -1.98 -18.45 3.55
N ASP A 110 -0.81 -18.18 4.14
CA ASP A 110 -0.56 -18.37 5.56
C ASP A 110 -1.38 -17.39 6.44
N PRO A 111 -1.41 -17.58 7.77
CA PRO A 111 -2.20 -16.72 8.65
C PRO A 111 -1.85 -15.23 8.56
N SER A 112 -0.57 -14.88 8.41
CA SER A 112 -0.14 -13.48 8.27
C SER A 112 -0.63 -12.88 6.96
N GLY A 113 -0.50 -13.62 5.85
CA GLY A 113 -1.02 -13.15 4.57
C GLY A 113 -2.54 -13.00 4.57
N THR A 114 -3.26 -13.85 5.31
CA THR A 114 -4.72 -13.78 5.46
C THR A 114 -5.16 -12.57 6.30
N GLU A 115 -4.45 -12.24 7.36
CA GLU A 115 -4.69 -11.04 8.17
C GLU A 115 -4.54 -9.76 7.32
N ILE A 116 -3.43 -9.67 6.57
CA ILE A 116 -3.15 -8.53 5.68
C ILE A 116 -4.22 -8.43 4.59
N ARG A 117 -4.64 -9.56 4.00
CA ARG A 117 -5.74 -9.60 3.04
C ARG A 117 -7.02 -8.98 3.61
N GLY A 118 -7.38 -9.36 4.84
CA GLY A 118 -8.54 -8.78 5.53
C GLY A 118 -8.43 -7.26 5.72
N ARG A 119 -7.23 -6.74 6.02
CA ARG A 119 -6.98 -5.29 6.13
C ARG A 119 -7.15 -4.57 4.79
N LEU A 120 -6.60 -5.13 3.72
CA LEU A 120 -6.73 -4.56 2.36
C LEU A 120 -8.18 -4.54 1.89
N LEU A 121 -8.94 -5.61 2.13
CA LEU A 121 -10.36 -5.69 1.74
C LEU A 121 -11.22 -4.67 2.49
N ARG A 122 -10.97 -4.48 3.80
CA ARG A 122 -11.64 -3.42 4.58
C ARG A 122 -11.34 -2.03 4.03
N LEU A 123 -10.06 -1.73 3.74
CA LEU A 123 -9.68 -0.46 3.13
C LEU A 123 -10.34 -0.25 1.75
N ALA A 124 -10.42 -1.30 0.92
CA ALA A 124 -11.09 -1.23 -0.37
C ALA A 124 -12.59 -0.93 -0.21
N GLN A 125 -13.23 -1.53 0.78
CA GLN A 125 -14.62 -1.22 1.12
C GLN A 125 -14.79 0.23 1.58
N GLU A 126 -13.98 0.69 2.55
CA GLU A 126 -14.00 2.07 3.04
C GLU A 126 -13.86 3.09 1.90
N LEU A 127 -12.93 2.87 0.97
CA LEU A 127 -12.72 3.75 -0.19
C LEU A 127 -13.90 3.73 -1.16
N SER A 128 -14.51 2.56 -1.36
CA SER A 128 -15.69 2.43 -2.23
C SER A 128 -16.89 3.16 -1.64
N GLU A 129 -17.09 3.08 -0.32
CA GLU A 129 -18.16 3.78 0.39
C GLU A 129 -17.96 5.30 0.32
N GLN A 130 -16.73 5.79 0.53
CA GLN A 130 -16.42 7.22 0.44
C GLN A 130 -16.68 7.80 -0.95
N ALA A 131 -16.42 7.05 -2.01
CA ALA A 131 -16.69 7.48 -3.39
C ALA A 131 -18.18 7.61 -3.72
N LEU A 132 -19.07 6.99 -2.93
CA LEU A 132 -20.53 7.04 -3.13
C LEU A 132 -21.20 8.19 -2.36
N LEU A 133 -20.48 8.84 -1.43
CA LEU A 133 -21.03 9.95 -0.66
C LEU A 133 -21.09 11.21 -1.53
N PRO A 134 -22.25 11.89 -1.63
CA PRO A 134 -22.33 13.16 -2.34
C PRO A 134 -21.41 14.18 -1.67
N ASP A 135 -20.57 14.83 -2.47
CA ASP A 135 -19.64 15.86 -2.03
C ASP A 135 -20.43 16.97 -1.30
N SER A 136 -20.40 16.94 0.04
CA SER A 136 -21.22 17.84 0.88
C SER A 136 -20.71 19.29 0.85
N SER A 137 -19.73 19.58 -0.01
CA SER A 137 -19.17 20.91 -0.25
C SER A 137 -19.98 21.77 -1.24
N SER A 138 -21.06 21.26 -1.86
CA SER A 138 -21.89 22.01 -2.82
C SER A 138 -23.16 22.68 -2.27
N GLY A 139 -23.30 22.79 -0.94
CA GLY A 139 -24.54 23.28 -0.29
C GLY A 139 -24.59 24.75 0.17
N HIS A 140 -23.52 25.54 0.03
CA HIS A 140 -23.41 26.84 0.73
C HIS A 140 -23.49 28.11 -0.14
N TYR A 141 -24.12 28.05 -1.33
CA TYR A 141 -24.23 29.22 -2.22
C TYR A 141 -25.64 29.64 -2.67
N THR A 142 -26.73 29.04 -2.16
CA THR A 142 -28.08 29.35 -2.68
C THR A 142 -29.11 29.88 -1.68
N LEU A 143 -28.78 30.07 -0.40
CA LEU A 143 -29.77 30.50 0.61
C LEU A 143 -29.85 32.02 0.87
N TRP A 144 -29.07 32.87 0.19
CA TRP A 144 -29.09 34.33 0.39
C TRP A 144 -29.80 35.12 -0.71
N VAL A 145 -30.37 34.47 -1.73
CA VAL A 145 -30.97 35.19 -2.88
C VAL A 145 -32.49 35.39 -2.74
N TYR A 146 -33.13 34.81 -1.72
CA TYR A 146 -34.58 34.92 -1.52
C TYR A 146 -34.97 35.48 -0.15
N ASP A 147 -34.35 36.58 0.27
CA ASP A 147 -34.94 37.40 1.32
C ASP A 147 -34.49 38.86 1.20
N SER A 148 -35.10 39.61 0.28
CA SER A 148 -35.14 41.08 0.29
C SER A 148 -36.08 41.61 -0.78
N GLN A 149 -37.37 41.74 -0.44
CA GLN A 149 -38.16 42.87 -0.95
C GLN A 149 -39.14 43.33 0.14
N PRO A 150 -39.14 44.62 0.52
CA PRO A 150 -40.02 45.15 1.55
C PRO A 150 -41.43 45.40 1.01
N GLU A 151 -42.44 45.16 1.85
CA GLU A 151 -43.81 45.59 1.64
C GLU A 151 -43.89 47.13 1.52
N VAL A 152 -44.63 47.62 0.53
CA VAL A 152 -45.00 49.03 0.41
C VAL A 152 -46.52 49.13 0.61
N LEU A 153 -46.90 50.00 1.55
CA LEU A 153 -48.25 50.36 2.02
C LEU A 153 -49.20 50.83 0.90
#